data_AF-R9J9L4-F1
#
_entry.id   AF-R9J9L4-F1
#
_cell.length_a   1.000
_cell.length_b   1.000
_cell.length_c   1.000
_cell.angle_alpha   90.00
_cell.angle_beta   90.00
_cell.angle_gamma   90.00
#
_symmetry.space_group_name_H-M   'P 1'
#
loop_
_entity.id
_entity.type
_entity.pdbx_description
1 polymer ?
#
loop_
_entity_poly.entity_id
_entity_poly.type
_entity_poly.pdbx_seq_one_letter_code
_entity_poly.pdbx_strand_id
1 'polypeptide(L)'
;MDKKELRKRYEELDGMGKALLLEKLAFCKFADKYDFENYFRIGELRDSELLCLASFLYHQECFLMLSDMMNRYKERFIFSDTSILREFEPDDTLMERISRIDILKDV
;
A
#
# COMPACT_ATOMS: atom_id res chain seq x y z
N MET A 1 14.55 -15.29 14.38
CA MET A 1 14.46 -14.07 15.21
C MET A 1 13.51 -14.34 16.35
N ASP A 2 13.94 -14.08 17.58
CA ASP A 2 13.10 -14.22 18.76
C ASP A 2 12.47 -12.86 19.17
N LYS A 3 11.60 -12.88 20.20
CA LYS A 3 10.93 -11.66 20.68
C LYS A 3 11.90 -10.63 21.27
N LYS A 4 13.02 -11.07 21.87
CA LYS A 4 13.99 -10.16 22.49
C LYS A 4 14.79 -9.43 21.42
N GLU A 5 15.19 -10.14 20.38
CA GLU A 5 15.89 -9.62 19.23
C GLU A 5 15.03 -8.64 18.43
N LEU A 6 13.75 -8.95 18.21
CA LEU A 6 12.80 -8.03 17.58
C LEU A 6 12.65 -6.73 18.38
N ARG A 7 12.53 -6.83 19.72
CA ARG A 7 12.41 -5.65 20.59
C ARG A 7 13.67 -4.80 20.56
N LYS A 8 14.84 -5.41 20.65
CA LYS A 8 16.12 -4.70 20.54
C LYS A 8 16.20 -3.93 19.23
N ARG A 9 15.90 -4.60 18.12
CA ARG A 9 15.89 -3.97 16.79
C ARG A 9 14.89 -2.82 16.70
N TYR A 10 13.70 -2.96 17.29
CA TYR A 10 12.72 -1.87 17.33
C TYR A 10 13.27 -0.64 18.07
N GLU A 11 13.94 -0.81 19.21
CA GLU A 11 14.47 0.33 19.97
C GLU A 11 15.64 1.05 19.31
N GLU A 12 16.41 0.36 18.47
CA GLU A 12 17.56 0.92 17.72
C GLU A 12 17.14 1.73 16.49
N LEU A 13 15.88 1.66 16.07
CA LEU A 13 15.36 2.37 14.90
C LEU A 13 14.93 3.81 15.25
N ASP A 14 15.01 4.70 14.26
CA ASP A 14 14.41 6.03 14.31
C ASP A 14 12.88 5.95 14.15
N GLY A 15 12.18 7.10 14.25
CA GLY A 15 10.71 7.13 14.19
C GLY A 15 10.14 6.47 12.93
N MET A 16 10.76 6.73 11.77
CA MET A 16 10.32 6.15 10.49
C MET A 16 10.64 4.66 10.42
N GLY A 17 11.82 4.23 10.87
CA GLY A 17 12.22 2.83 10.93
C GLY A 17 11.31 2.01 11.85
N LYS A 18 10.92 2.56 13.00
CA LYS A 18 9.95 1.94 13.93
C LYS A 18 8.60 1.74 13.24
N ALA A 19 8.07 2.78 12.57
CA ALA A 19 6.81 2.70 11.84
C ALA A 19 6.86 1.63 10.73
N LEU A 20 7.90 1.64 9.90
CA LEU A 20 8.06 0.65 8.82
C LEU A 20 8.21 -0.78 9.35
N LEU A 21 8.88 -0.96 10.49
CA LEU A 21 8.98 -2.28 11.12
C LEU A 21 7.60 -2.78 11.58
N LEU A 22 6.77 -1.90 12.18
CA LEU A 22 5.41 -2.26 12.59
C LEU A 22 4.55 -2.65 11.38
N GLU A 23 4.62 -1.91 10.28
CA GLU A 23 3.89 -2.26 9.05
C GLU A 23 4.34 -3.61 8.49
N LYS A 24 5.65 -3.90 8.44
CA LYS A 24 6.16 -5.21 8.00
C LYS A 24 5.66 -6.34 8.89
N LEU A 25 5.53 -6.12 10.19
CA LEU A 25 4.96 -7.10 11.11
C LEU A 25 3.46 -7.29 10.89
N ALA A 26 2.71 -6.21 10.68
CA ALA A 26 1.29 -6.27 10.34
C ALA A 26 1.07 -7.03 9.02
N PHE A 27 1.82 -6.69 7.98
CA PHE A 27 1.86 -7.41 6.71
C PHE A 27 2.09 -8.91 6.91
N CYS A 28 3.17 -9.30 7.60
CA CYS A 28 3.47 -10.70 7.87
C CYS A 28 2.39 -11.41 8.71
N LYS A 29 1.62 -10.68 9.51
CA LYS A 29 0.60 -11.25 10.38
C LYS A 29 -0.74 -11.45 9.68
N PHE A 30 -1.10 -10.53 8.79
CA PHE A 30 -2.43 -10.44 8.19
C PHE A 30 -2.49 -10.82 6.72
N ALA A 31 -1.36 -10.79 5.99
CA ALA A 31 -1.33 -11.25 4.61
C ALA A 31 -1.58 -12.75 4.58
N ASP A 32 -2.49 -13.17 3.71
CA ASP A 32 -2.59 -14.58 3.35
C ASP A 32 -1.41 -14.97 2.44
N LYS A 33 -1.35 -16.25 2.05
CA LYS A 33 -0.27 -16.73 1.19
C LYS A 33 -0.22 -15.99 -0.15
N TYR A 34 -1.38 -15.65 -0.70
CA TYR A 34 -1.51 -15.03 -2.01
C TYR A 34 -0.98 -13.59 -1.98
N ASP A 35 -1.44 -12.77 -1.03
CA ASP A 35 -0.98 -11.39 -0.86
C ASP A 35 0.49 -11.33 -0.46
N PHE A 36 0.92 -12.26 0.40
CA PHE A 36 2.32 -12.35 0.82
C PHE A 36 3.25 -12.62 -0.37
N GLU A 37 2.94 -13.60 -1.20
CA GLU A 37 3.73 -13.91 -2.39
C GLU A 37 3.69 -12.78 -3.42
N ASN A 38 2.53 -12.16 -3.64
CA ASN A 38 2.35 -11.07 -4.59
C ASN A 38 3.23 -9.85 -4.27
N TYR A 39 3.45 -9.52 -2.99
CA TYR A 39 4.32 -8.42 -2.59
C TYR A 39 5.77 -8.57 -3.09
N PHE A 40 6.26 -9.79 -3.29
CA PHE A 40 7.62 -10.03 -3.76
C PHE A 40 7.75 -10.13 -5.29
N ARG A 41 6.63 -10.17 -6.02
CA ARG A 41 6.59 -10.29 -7.49
C ARG A 41 5.79 -9.18 -8.16
N ILE A 42 5.76 -7.99 -7.56
CA ILE A 42 4.94 -6.85 -7.99
C ILE A 42 5.06 -6.55 -9.50
N GLY A 43 6.26 -6.64 -10.06
CA GLY A 43 6.49 -6.38 -11.49
C GLY A 43 5.78 -7.35 -12.45
N GLU A 44 5.41 -8.54 -11.97
CA GLU A 44 4.79 -9.62 -12.74
C GLU A 44 3.26 -9.69 -12.54
N LEU A 45 2.72 -8.91 -11.60
CA LEU A 45 1.30 -8.94 -11.26
C LEU A 45 0.46 -8.45 -12.44
N ARG A 46 -0.76 -8.98 -12.59
CA ARG A 46 -1.82 -8.35 -13.37
C ARG A 46 -2.36 -7.14 -12.62
N ASP A 47 -3.00 -6.22 -13.33
CA ASP A 47 -3.48 -4.97 -12.73
C ASP A 47 -4.49 -5.21 -11.60
N SER A 48 -5.37 -6.22 -11.73
CA SER A 48 -6.28 -6.61 -10.66
C SER A 48 -5.55 -7.13 -9.41
N GLU A 49 -4.46 -7.88 -9.57
CA GLU A 49 -3.67 -8.42 -8.47
C GLU A 49 -2.87 -7.31 -7.77
N LEU A 50 -2.36 -6.36 -8.55
CA LEU A 50 -1.70 -5.16 -8.04
C LEU A 50 -2.66 -4.28 -7.23
N LEU A 51 -3.89 -4.09 -7.72
CA LEU A 51 -4.95 -3.37 -7.02
C LEU A 51 -5.39 -4.07 -5.75
N CYS A 52 -5.55 -5.41 -5.76
CA CYS A 52 -5.82 -6.19 -4.56
C CYS A 52 -4.73 -6.01 -3.51
N LEU A 53 -3.45 -6.09 -3.90
CA LEU A 53 -2.33 -5.89 -2.98
C LEU A 53 -2.29 -4.45 -2.42
N ALA A 54 -2.57 -3.45 -3.26
CA ALA A 54 -2.64 -2.05 -2.82
C ALA A 54 -3.80 -1.82 -1.83
N SER A 55 -4.97 -2.38 -2.11
CA SER A 55 -6.14 -2.35 -1.23
C SER A 55 -5.85 -3.03 0.11
N PHE A 56 -5.21 -4.21 0.08
CA PHE A 56 -4.78 -4.91 1.28
C PHE A 56 -3.86 -4.05 2.15
N LEU A 57 -2.79 -3.49 1.57
CA LEU A 57 -1.85 -2.64 2.31
C LEU A 57 -2.53 -1.39 2.89
N TYR A 58 -3.50 -0.80 2.17
CA TYR A 58 -4.29 0.32 2.67
C TYR A 58 -5.16 -0.08 3.88
N HIS A 59 -5.89 -1.20 3.78
CA HIS A 59 -6.80 -1.65 4.85
C HIS A 59 -6.06 -2.13 6.10
N GLN A 60 -4.83 -2.60 5.96
CA GLN A 60 -3.96 -2.98 7.10
C GLN A 60 -3.09 -1.81 7.59
N GLU A 61 -3.38 -0.57 7.18
CA GLU A 61 -2.66 0.64 7.56
C GLU A 61 -1.14 0.58 7.30
N CYS A 62 -0.73 -0.22 6.30
CA CYS A 62 0.66 -0.38 5.88
C CYS A 62 1.05 0.71 4.86
N PHE A 63 0.91 1.98 5.27
CA PHE A 63 1.01 3.13 4.37
C PHE A 63 2.42 3.40 3.85
N LEU A 64 3.47 3.17 4.64
CA LEU A 64 4.85 3.30 4.19
C LEU A 64 5.19 2.21 3.17
N MET A 65 4.73 0.97 3.39
CA MET A 65 4.88 -0.12 2.43
C MET A 65 4.10 0.13 1.14
N LEU A 66 2.87 0.64 1.24
CA LEU A 66 2.04 1.04 0.10
C LEU A 66 2.71 2.16 -0.70
N SER A 67 3.15 3.23 -0.02
CA SER A 67 3.82 4.37 -0.67
C SER A 67 5.11 3.94 -1.36
N ASP A 68 5.93 3.11 -0.71
CA ASP A 68 7.15 2.56 -1.30
C ASP A 68 6.86 1.66 -2.51
N MET A 69 5.82 0.81 -2.46
CA MET A 69 5.37 0.04 -3.62
C MET A 69 4.96 0.96 -4.77
N MET A 70 4.09 1.94 -4.52
CA MET A 70 3.60 2.85 -5.55
C MET A 70 4.72 3.67 -6.17
N ASN A 71 5.69 4.12 -5.37
CA ASN A 71 6.85 4.87 -5.86
C ASN A 71 7.76 4.01 -6.75
N ARG A 72 8.02 2.76 -6.34
CA ARG A 72 8.88 1.83 -7.10
C ARG A 72 8.25 1.36 -8.40
N TYR A 73 6.93 1.19 -8.41
CA TYR A 73 6.18 0.66 -9.55
C TYR A 73 5.20 1.68 -10.15
N LYS A 74 5.52 2.97 -10.07
CA LYS A 74 4.61 4.08 -10.45
C LYS A 74 3.93 3.90 -11.80
N GLU A 75 4.65 3.42 -12.81
CA GLU A 75 4.14 3.22 -14.17
C GLU A 75 3.06 2.12 -14.24
N ARG A 76 3.11 1.15 -13.31
CA ARG A 76 2.09 0.10 -13.19
C ARG A 76 0.77 0.60 -12.57
N PHE A 77 0.81 1.75 -11.89
CA PHE A 77 -0.38 2.40 -11.32
C PHE A 77 -0.98 3.46 -12.25
N ILE A 78 -0.41 3.62 -13.45
CA ILE A 78 -1.00 4.43 -14.52
C ILE A 78 -1.97 3.51 -15.28
N PHE A 79 -3.21 3.44 -14.80
CA PHE A 79 -4.23 2.59 -15.42
C PHE A 79 -4.67 3.20 -16.75
N SER A 80 -4.38 2.50 -17.85
CA SER A 80 -4.81 2.91 -19.20
C SER A 80 -6.30 2.69 -19.46
N ASP A 81 -6.96 1.87 -18.65
CA ASP A 81 -8.38 1.57 -18.79
C ASP A 81 -9.20 2.17 -17.64
N THR A 82 -9.86 3.28 -17.94
CA THR A 82 -10.77 3.99 -17.02
C THR A 82 -12.10 3.25 -16.81
N SER A 83 -12.34 2.13 -17.50
CA SER A 83 -13.52 1.29 -17.25
C SER A 83 -13.55 0.76 -15.81
N ILE A 84 -12.39 0.53 -15.18
CA ILE A 84 -12.25 0.14 -13.77
C ILE A 84 -12.78 1.23 -12.82
N LEU A 85 -12.73 2.51 -13.23
CA LEU A 85 -13.30 3.63 -12.47
C LEU A 85 -14.82 3.72 -12.62
N ARG A 86 -15.46 2.99 -13.54
CA ARG A 86 -16.93 3.00 -13.69
C ARG A 86 -17.64 2.24 -12.58
N GLU A 87 -16.96 1.26 -11.98
CA GLU A 87 -17.46 0.53 -10.80
C GLU A 87 -17.11 1.23 -9.49
N PHE A 88 -16.28 2.27 -9.57
CA PHE A 88 -15.84 3.05 -8.44
C PHE A 88 -16.86 4.17 -8.19
N GLU A 89 -17.79 3.93 -7.26
CA GLU A 89 -18.73 4.94 -6.79
C GLU A 89 -18.04 5.80 -5.71
N PRO A 90 -17.69 7.07 -6.00
CA PRO A 90 -16.97 7.89 -5.04
C PRO A 90 -17.89 8.26 -3.87
N ASP A 91 -17.46 7.96 -2.65
CA ASP A 91 -18.15 8.38 -1.44
C ASP A 91 -17.84 9.85 -1.08
N ASP A 92 -18.66 10.45 -0.20
CA ASP A 92 -18.51 11.85 0.22
C ASP A 92 -17.14 12.14 0.85
N THR A 93 -16.56 11.13 1.53
CA THR A 93 -15.25 11.25 2.19
C THR A 93 -14.13 11.37 1.15
N LEU A 94 -14.22 10.60 0.08
CA LEU A 94 -13.30 10.67 -1.03
C LEU A 94 -13.41 12.00 -1.77
N MET A 95 -14.63 12.48 -2.02
CA MET A 95 -14.86 13.77 -2.68
C MET A 95 -14.30 14.94 -1.86
N GLU A 96 -14.49 14.93 -0.55
CA GLU A 96 -13.88 15.91 0.37
C GLU A 96 -12.35 15.90 0.26
N ARG A 97 -11.73 14.72 0.26
CA ARG A 97 -10.28 14.58 0.17
C ARG A 97 -9.72 15.03 -1.19
N ILE A 98 -10.38 14.68 -2.29
CA ILE A 98 -9.98 15.12 -3.64
C ILE A 98 -9.98 16.64 -3.74
N SER A 99 -11.01 17.30 -3.20
CA SER A 99 -11.12 18.78 -3.20
C SER A 99 -9.96 19.48 -2.47
N ARG A 100 -9.28 18.79 -1.56
CA ARG A 100 -8.14 19.33 -0.79
C ARG A 100 -6.79 19.09 -1.46
N ILE A 101 -6.68 18.12 -2.37
CA ILE A 101 -5.40 17.67 -2.95
C ILE A 101 -5.12 18.33 -4.32
N ASP A 102 -6.00 19.21 -4.81
CA ASP A 102 -5.80 19.99 -6.04
C ASP A 102 -5.58 19.17 -7.33
N ILE A 103 -6.00 17.90 -7.34
CA ILE A 103 -5.83 16.98 -8.47
C ILE A 103 -6.63 17.43 -9.72
N LEU A 104 -7.71 18.19 -9.53
CA LEU A 104 -8.62 18.60 -10.60
C LEU A 104 -8.39 20.02 -11.13
N LYS A 105 -7.41 20.78 -10.63
CA LYS A 105 -7.19 22.16 -11.10
C LYS A 105 -6.40 22.26 -12.41
N ASP A 106 -5.71 21.20 -12.81
CA ASP A 106 -4.84 21.18 -13.99
C ASP A 106 -5.38 20.30 -15.15
N VAL A 107 -6.70 20.04 -15.21
CA VAL A 107 -7.38 19.38 -16.36
C VAL A 107 -8.31 20.34 -17.06
#